data_AF-A0A834B3M0-F1
#
_entry.id   AF-A0A834B3M0-F1
#
_cell.length_a   1.000
_cell.length_b   1.000
_cell.length_c   1.000
_cell.angle_alpha   90.00
_cell.angle_beta   90.00
_cell.angle_gamma   90.00
#
_symmetry.space_group_name_H-M   'P 1'
#
loop_
_entity.id
_entity.type
_entity.pdbx_description
1 polymer ?
#
loop_
_entity_poly.entity_id
_entity_poly.type
_entity_poly.pdbx_seq_one_letter_code
_entity_poly.pdbx_strand_id
1 'polypeptide(L)'
;MLSTYQTDFILVRERDLPFVTHTLSSEFTILRVVNGETVAAENLGITNGFVKPKMVQRPVIHPLSSPSNRFCVTSLDPDTLPAVATLLMDVMFYSNGVKDPMAASDDCGHIRFFSFSLIEGYISLVMDVQTQQRFPSNLLFTSASGELWKMVRIGGQPLGFDECGIVAQISEPLAAADIPAYYISTFKFDHALVPEENINGVIGALKVSQAEKH
;
A
#
# COMPACT_ATOMS: atom_id res chain seq x y z
N MET A 1 6.30 -0.31 0.71
CA MET A 1 5.46 -0.95 -0.33
C MET A 1 4.70 0.13 -1.08
N LEU A 2 4.46 -0.06 -2.37
CA LEU A 2 3.58 0.80 -3.15
C LEU A 2 2.72 -0.08 -4.07
N SER A 3 1.57 -0.48 -3.56
CA SER A 3 0.53 -1.09 -4.37
C SER A 3 -0.15 -0.07 -5.28
N THR A 4 -0.38 -0.47 -6.52
CA THR A 4 -1.11 0.28 -7.55
C THR A 4 -2.23 -0.60 -8.12
N TYR A 5 -3.10 -0.02 -8.95
CA TYR A 5 -4.09 -0.79 -9.69
C TYR A 5 -3.44 -1.86 -10.58
N GLN A 6 -2.26 -1.60 -11.13
CA GLN A 6 -1.60 -2.49 -12.09
C GLN A 6 -0.76 -3.58 -11.42
N THR A 7 -0.01 -3.22 -10.38
CA THR A 7 0.94 -4.14 -9.73
C THR A 7 1.42 -3.62 -8.35
N ASP A 8 2.19 -4.44 -7.66
CA ASP A 8 2.77 -4.14 -6.35
C ASP A 8 4.27 -3.87 -6.46
N PHE A 9 4.69 -2.65 -6.12
CA PHE A 9 6.09 -2.27 -6.09
C PHE A 9 6.70 -2.43 -4.70
N ILE A 10 7.83 -3.12 -4.62
CA ILE A 10 8.65 -3.27 -3.41
C ILE A 10 9.91 -2.42 -3.58
N LEU A 11 10.01 -1.34 -2.79
CA LEU A 11 11.19 -0.48 -2.78
C LEU A 11 12.16 -0.95 -1.70
N VAL A 12 13.44 -1.06 -2.07
CA VAL A 12 14.54 -1.39 -1.17
C VAL A 12 15.63 -0.33 -1.31
N ARG A 13 16.45 -0.13 -0.26
CA ARG A 13 17.58 0.79 -0.34
C ARG A 13 18.62 0.22 -1.29
N GLU A 14 19.21 1.06 -2.13
CA GLU A 14 20.21 0.64 -3.12
C GLU A 14 21.38 -0.12 -2.48
N ARG A 15 21.85 0.33 -1.31
CA ARG A 15 22.90 -0.34 -0.52
C ARG A 15 22.56 -1.78 -0.12
N ASP A 16 21.26 -2.11 -0.02
CA ASP A 16 20.76 -3.42 0.38
C ASP A 16 20.49 -4.32 -0.85
N LEU A 17 20.62 -3.81 -2.08
CA LEU A 17 20.32 -4.55 -3.31
C LEU A 17 21.12 -5.86 -3.45
N PRO A 18 22.42 -5.93 -3.11
CA PRO A 18 23.15 -7.20 -3.15
C PRO A 18 22.56 -8.25 -2.19
N PHE A 19 22.16 -7.82 -0.99
CA PHE A 19 21.54 -8.69 0.02
C PHE A 19 20.16 -9.20 -0.44
N VAL A 20 19.34 -8.31 -0.99
CA VAL A 20 18.02 -8.64 -1.55
C VAL A 20 18.16 -9.63 -2.70
N THR A 21 19.08 -9.38 -3.63
CA THR A 21 19.33 -10.27 -4.78
C THR A 21 19.75 -11.66 -4.29
N HIS A 22 20.68 -11.72 -3.34
CA HIS A 22 21.12 -12.99 -2.76
C HIS A 22 19.96 -13.74 -2.08
N THR A 23 19.17 -13.04 -1.25
CA THR A 23 18.07 -13.64 -0.48
C THR A 23 16.94 -14.15 -1.37
N LEU A 24 16.58 -13.43 -2.44
CA LEU A 24 15.49 -13.83 -3.32
C LEU A 24 15.92 -14.84 -4.39
N SER A 25 17.22 -14.92 -4.72
CA SER A 25 17.72 -15.80 -5.78
C SER A 25 17.53 -17.30 -5.52
N SER A 26 17.26 -17.71 -4.27
CA SER A 26 16.95 -19.11 -3.95
C SER A 26 15.56 -19.53 -4.40
N GLU A 27 14.61 -18.60 -4.46
CA GLU A 27 13.20 -18.86 -4.76
C GLU A 27 12.77 -18.27 -6.11
N PHE A 28 13.46 -17.22 -6.59
CA PHE A 28 13.06 -16.45 -7.76
C PHE A 28 14.20 -16.30 -8.77
N THR A 29 13.85 -16.35 -10.06
CA THR A 29 14.75 -15.87 -11.12
C THR A 29 14.70 -14.35 -11.18
N ILE A 30 15.82 -13.70 -10.91
CA ILE A 30 15.89 -12.23 -10.85
C ILE A 30 16.28 -11.67 -12.22
N LEU A 31 15.45 -10.75 -12.71
CA LEU A 31 15.65 -10.04 -13.96
C LEU A 31 15.88 -8.56 -13.69
N ARG A 32 16.63 -7.90 -14.56
CA ARG A 32 16.90 -6.46 -14.55
C ARG A 32 16.52 -5.88 -15.90
N VAL A 33 15.92 -4.69 -15.88
CA VAL A 33 15.69 -3.91 -17.11
C VAL A 33 16.91 -3.02 -17.36
N VAL A 34 17.57 -3.20 -18.50
CA VAL A 34 18.70 -2.38 -18.96
C VAL A 34 18.35 -1.85 -20.35
N ASN A 35 18.31 -0.52 -20.50
CA ASN A 35 17.90 0.14 -21.76
C ASN A 35 16.53 -0.32 -22.30
N GLY A 36 15.60 -0.70 -21.43
CA GLY A 36 14.28 -1.21 -21.81
C GLY A 36 14.24 -2.70 -22.14
N GLU A 37 15.38 -3.41 -22.13
CA GLU A 37 15.44 -4.86 -22.33
C GLU A 37 15.57 -5.60 -20.99
N THR A 38 14.87 -6.72 -20.88
CA THR A 38 14.91 -7.59 -19.70
C THR A 38 16.05 -8.58 -19.82
N VAL A 39 17.03 -8.45 -18.93
CA VAL A 39 18.22 -9.32 -18.86
C VAL A 39 18.29 -10.04 -17.51
N ALA A 40 18.93 -11.21 -17.46
CA ALA A 40 19.18 -11.89 -16.20
C ALA A 40 20.09 -11.04 -15.30
N ALA A 41 19.73 -10.90 -14.02
CA ALA A 41 20.59 -10.21 -13.07
C ALA A 41 21.86 -11.05 -12.84
N GLU A 42 23.04 -10.46 -13.09
CA GLU A 42 24.30 -11.13 -12.78
C GLU A 42 24.35 -11.47 -11.29
N ASN A 43 24.70 -12.72 -11.00
CA ASN A 43 24.88 -13.18 -9.64
C ASN A 43 26.14 -12.49 -9.11
N LEU A 44 25.98 -11.44 -8.30
CA LEU A 44 27.07 -10.50 -7.91
C LEU A 44 28.26 -11.15 -7.17
N GLY A 45 28.29 -12.47 -6.98
CA GLY A 45 29.47 -13.20 -6.49
C GLY A 45 29.89 -12.85 -5.05
N ILE A 46 29.18 -11.95 -4.38
CA ILE A 46 29.40 -11.57 -2.99
C ILE A 46 28.83 -12.70 -2.13
N THR A 47 29.57 -13.79 -1.95
CA THR A 47 29.17 -14.87 -1.01
C THR A 47 29.85 -14.72 0.34
N ASN A 48 30.96 -13.97 0.40
CA ASN A 48 31.75 -13.75 1.61
C ASN A 48 31.20 -12.57 2.41
N GLY A 49 30.28 -12.85 3.34
CA GLY A 49 29.80 -11.86 4.31
C GLY A 49 28.30 -11.87 4.56
N PHE A 50 27.52 -12.60 3.75
CA PHE A 50 26.10 -12.84 4.03
C PHE A 50 25.97 -13.86 5.15
N VAL A 51 26.00 -13.37 6.39
CA VAL A 51 25.62 -14.15 7.56
C VAL A 51 24.18 -14.60 7.36
N LYS A 52 23.88 -15.89 7.63
CA LYS A 52 22.50 -16.39 7.70
C LYS A 52 21.66 -15.38 8.48
N PRO A 53 20.43 -15.07 8.04
CA PRO A 53 19.58 -14.13 8.76
C PRO A 53 19.51 -14.60 10.22
N LYS A 54 20.06 -13.80 11.14
CA LYS A 54 19.72 -13.96 12.55
C LYS A 54 18.20 -13.88 12.59
N MET A 55 17.54 -14.82 13.27
CA MET A 55 16.15 -14.62 13.66
C MET A 55 16.09 -13.30 14.41
N VAL A 56 15.72 -12.23 13.70
CA VAL A 56 15.51 -10.93 14.31
C VAL A 56 14.31 -11.16 15.23
N GLN A 57 14.47 -10.83 16.51
CA GLN A 57 13.32 -10.79 17.42
C GLN A 57 12.23 -9.99 16.72
N ARG A 58 11.05 -10.60 16.60
CA ARG A 58 9.97 -10.01 15.79
C ARG A 58 9.73 -8.56 16.25
N PRO A 59 9.54 -7.62 15.32
CA PRO A 59 9.56 -6.18 15.61
C PRO A 59 8.45 -5.78 16.58
N VAL A 60 8.51 -4.53 17.03
CA VAL A 60 7.45 -3.88 17.82
C VAL A 60 6.10 -4.14 17.15
N ILE A 61 5.10 -4.54 17.94
CA ILE A 61 3.74 -4.65 17.44
C ILE A 61 3.16 -3.24 17.34
N HIS A 62 2.89 -2.82 16.11
CA HIS A 62 2.32 -1.51 15.86
C HIS A 62 0.80 -1.51 16.09
N PRO A 63 0.24 -0.47 16.72
CA PRO A 63 -1.19 -0.36 16.87
C PRO A 63 -1.85 -0.18 15.49
N LEU A 64 -3.04 -0.75 15.37
CA LEU A 64 -3.82 -0.78 14.15
C LEU A 64 -5.09 0.06 14.34
N SER A 65 -5.47 0.81 13.31
CA SER A 65 -6.74 1.54 13.28
C SER A 65 -7.43 1.34 11.94
N SER A 66 -8.76 1.27 11.93
CA SER A 66 -9.54 1.10 10.71
C SER A 66 -10.51 2.27 10.58
N PRO A 67 -10.25 3.26 9.70
CA PRO A 67 -11.22 4.31 9.44
C PRO A 67 -12.48 3.76 8.75
N SER A 68 -13.59 4.47 8.93
CA SER A 68 -14.92 4.13 8.41
C SER A 68 -15.05 4.32 6.90
N ASN A 69 -14.10 4.99 6.23
CA ASN A 69 -14.12 5.17 4.78
C ASN A 69 -14.30 3.84 4.04
N ARG A 70 -14.79 3.96 2.82
CA ARG A 70 -14.74 2.91 1.81
C ARG A 70 -13.89 3.46 0.68
N PHE A 71 -12.88 2.71 0.27
CA PHE A 71 -11.92 3.11 -0.75
C PHE A 71 -12.19 2.35 -2.04
N CYS A 72 -11.87 2.99 -3.16
CA CYS A 72 -11.78 2.35 -4.46
C CYS A 72 -10.33 2.43 -4.94
N VAL A 73 -9.87 1.35 -5.59
CA VAL A 73 -8.60 1.32 -6.32
C VAL A 73 -8.98 1.28 -7.80
N THR A 74 -8.55 2.28 -8.56
CA THR A 74 -9.03 2.49 -9.93
C THR A 74 -7.90 3.00 -10.81
N SER A 75 -8.07 2.87 -12.13
CA SER A 75 -7.17 3.40 -13.14
C SER A 75 -7.87 4.47 -13.97
N LEU A 76 -7.08 5.25 -14.71
CA LEU A 76 -7.54 6.30 -15.61
C LEU A 76 -6.72 6.21 -16.89
N ASP A 77 -7.36 6.40 -18.04
CA ASP A 77 -6.64 6.55 -19.30
C ASP A 77 -5.82 7.86 -19.26
N PRO A 78 -4.49 7.82 -19.45
CA PRO A 78 -3.65 9.01 -19.52
C PRO A 78 -4.16 10.09 -20.48
N ASP A 79 -4.78 9.70 -21.60
CA ASP A 79 -5.31 10.64 -22.59
C ASP A 79 -6.54 11.41 -22.05
N THR A 80 -7.23 10.86 -21.06
CA THR A 80 -8.38 11.48 -20.39
C THR A 80 -8.00 12.31 -19.16
N LEU A 81 -6.74 12.23 -18.70
CA LEU A 81 -6.23 12.97 -17.55
C LEU A 81 -6.50 14.49 -17.64
N PRO A 82 -6.32 15.17 -18.79
CA PRO A 82 -6.63 16.60 -18.89
C PRO A 82 -8.08 16.95 -18.55
N ALA A 83 -9.03 16.05 -18.83
CA ALA A 83 -10.46 16.28 -18.55
C ALA A 83 -10.79 16.29 -17.05
N VAL A 84 -9.98 15.62 -16.22
CA VAL A 84 -10.16 15.54 -14.76
C VAL A 84 -9.08 16.30 -13.99
N ALA A 85 -8.17 16.99 -14.67
CA ALA A 85 -7.03 17.66 -14.04
C ALA A 85 -7.46 18.71 -13.00
N THR A 86 -8.49 19.52 -13.30
CA THR A 86 -9.00 20.53 -12.36
C THR A 86 -9.61 19.90 -11.11
N LEU A 87 -10.33 18.79 -11.26
CA LEU A 87 -10.86 18.01 -10.14
C LEU A 87 -9.73 17.41 -9.29
N LEU A 88 -8.72 16.82 -9.92
CA LEU A 88 -7.55 16.26 -9.23
C LEU A 88 -6.80 17.34 -8.46
N MET A 89 -6.61 18.52 -9.04
CA MET A 89 -6.01 19.66 -8.35
C MET A 89 -6.85 20.08 -7.14
N ASP A 90 -8.18 20.16 -7.31
CA ASP A 90 -9.08 20.50 -6.20
C ASP A 90 -9.02 19.48 -5.05
N VAL A 91 -9.04 18.18 -5.37
CA VAL A 91 -8.95 17.09 -4.39
C VAL A 91 -7.61 17.12 -3.65
N MET A 92 -6.49 17.25 -4.37
CA MET A 92 -5.15 17.15 -3.79
C MET A 92 -4.72 18.42 -3.03
N PHE A 93 -5.14 19.60 -3.48
CA PHE A 93 -4.56 20.87 -3.00
C PHE A 93 -5.57 21.81 -2.33
N TYR A 94 -6.85 21.78 -2.68
CA TYR A 94 -7.82 22.81 -2.27
C TYR A 94 -8.94 22.30 -1.35
N SER A 95 -9.22 20.99 -1.34
CA SER A 95 -10.24 20.35 -0.48
C SER A 95 -9.91 20.41 1.03
N ASN A 96 -8.83 21.09 1.42
CA ASN A 96 -8.44 21.39 2.80
C ASN A 96 -9.22 22.55 3.45
N GLY A 97 -10.13 23.22 2.73
CA GLY A 97 -10.74 24.47 3.15
C GLY A 97 -12.00 24.42 4.03
N VAL A 98 -12.75 23.32 4.09
CA VAL A 98 -13.95 23.25 4.93
C VAL A 98 -13.64 22.49 6.21
N LYS A 99 -13.14 23.21 7.22
CA LYS A 99 -13.46 22.83 8.60
C LYS A 99 -14.94 23.12 8.75
N ASP A 100 -15.78 22.10 8.63
CA ASP A 100 -17.17 22.24 8.99
C ASP A 100 -17.20 22.73 10.46
N PRO A 101 -17.79 23.90 10.77
CA PRO A 101 -17.83 24.41 12.15
C PRO A 101 -18.60 23.47 13.11
N MET A 102 -19.34 22.50 12.57
CA MET A 102 -19.99 21.42 13.30
C MET A 102 -19.16 20.12 13.40
N ALA A 103 -18.07 19.97 12.66
CA ALA A 103 -17.16 18.82 12.72
C ALA A 103 -16.06 19.00 13.79
N ALA A 104 -16.35 19.79 14.83
CA ALA A 104 -15.62 19.78 16.09
C ALA A 104 -16.10 18.63 17.00
N SER A 105 -16.59 17.54 16.42
CA SER A 105 -16.57 16.23 17.06
C SER A 105 -15.46 15.42 16.42
N ASP A 106 -14.58 14.88 17.26
CA ASP A 106 -13.55 13.90 16.96
C ASP A 106 -14.17 12.53 16.53
N ASP A 107 -15.34 12.54 15.89
CA ASP A 107 -16.28 11.39 15.80
C ASP A 107 -16.66 11.00 14.36
N CYS A 108 -16.18 11.71 13.34
CA CYS A 108 -16.24 11.18 11.99
C CYS A 108 -15.02 10.27 11.84
N GLY A 109 -15.16 8.96 12.10
CA GLY A 109 -14.10 7.95 11.98
C GLY A 109 -13.48 7.82 10.57
N HIS A 110 -13.57 8.84 9.73
CA HIS A 110 -13.03 8.94 8.39
C HIS A 110 -11.61 9.54 8.40
N ILE A 111 -10.76 9.02 7.52
CA ILE A 111 -9.44 9.56 7.19
C ILE A 111 -9.48 10.24 5.82
N ARG A 112 -8.68 11.30 5.65
CA ARG A 112 -8.35 11.83 4.32
C ARG A 112 -7.18 11.04 3.76
N PHE A 113 -7.43 10.30 2.69
CA PHE A 113 -6.40 9.55 2.00
C PHE A 113 -6.71 9.57 0.50
N PHE A 114 -5.73 10.03 -0.28
CA PHE A 114 -5.77 10.04 -1.74
C PHE A 114 -4.37 9.67 -2.24
N SER A 115 -4.28 8.62 -3.05
CA SER A 115 -3.06 8.20 -3.71
C SER A 115 -3.19 8.39 -5.21
N PHE A 116 -2.20 9.02 -5.81
CA PHE A 116 -2.05 9.15 -7.26
C PHE A 116 -0.65 8.67 -7.62
N SER A 117 -0.56 7.73 -8.57
CA SER A 117 0.70 7.33 -9.17
C SER A 117 0.59 7.33 -10.69
N LEU A 118 1.65 7.79 -11.35
CA LEU A 118 1.88 7.66 -12.79
C LEU A 118 3.22 6.95 -12.98
N ILE A 119 3.19 5.66 -13.30
CA ILE A 119 4.37 4.80 -13.40
C ILE A 119 4.31 4.07 -14.74
N GLU A 120 5.38 4.17 -15.54
CA GLU A 120 5.46 3.52 -16.86
C GLU A 120 4.28 3.85 -17.80
N GLY A 121 3.72 5.06 -17.66
CA GLY A 121 2.56 5.52 -18.44
C GLY A 121 1.21 5.06 -17.89
N TYR A 122 1.17 4.25 -16.84
CA TYR A 122 -0.07 3.82 -16.20
C TYR A 122 -0.43 4.70 -15.01
N ILE A 123 -1.69 5.13 -14.96
CA ILE A 123 -2.25 5.87 -13.82
C ILE A 123 -2.91 4.89 -12.85
N SER A 124 -2.66 5.07 -11.56
CA SER A 124 -3.39 4.39 -10.50
C SER A 124 -3.84 5.40 -9.45
N LEU A 125 -5.10 5.28 -9.05
CA LEU A 125 -5.75 6.14 -8.07
C LEU A 125 -6.30 5.30 -6.93
N VAL A 126 -6.05 5.73 -5.70
CA VAL A 126 -6.75 5.23 -4.52
C VAL A 126 -7.44 6.40 -3.85
N MET A 127 -8.76 6.33 -3.73
CA MET A 127 -9.57 7.41 -3.16
C MET A 127 -10.80 6.86 -2.46
N ASP A 128 -11.41 7.65 -1.58
CA ASP A 128 -12.68 7.28 -0.97
C ASP A 128 -13.84 7.40 -1.97
N VAL A 129 -14.95 6.70 -1.69
CA VAL A 129 -16.16 6.69 -2.54
C VAL A 129 -16.76 8.09 -2.73
N GLN A 130 -16.69 8.98 -1.74
CA GLN A 130 -17.23 10.35 -1.87
C GLN A 130 -16.41 11.14 -2.88
N THR A 131 -15.08 11.00 -2.84
CA THR A 131 -14.18 11.60 -3.82
C THR A 131 -14.40 11.02 -5.22
N GLN A 132 -14.57 9.69 -5.33
CA GLN A 132 -14.86 9.01 -6.60
C GLN A 132 -16.13 9.54 -7.28
N GLN A 133 -17.20 9.82 -6.52
CA GLN A 133 -18.47 10.33 -7.05
C GLN A 133 -18.36 11.70 -7.72
N ARG A 134 -17.28 12.44 -7.47
CA ARG A 134 -17.01 13.74 -8.10
C ARG A 134 -16.45 13.59 -9.52
N PHE A 135 -15.95 12.42 -9.90
CA PHE A 135 -15.42 12.17 -11.23
C PHE A 135 -16.56 12.03 -12.25
N PRO A 136 -16.35 12.51 -13.49
CA PRO A 136 -17.29 12.23 -14.58
C PRO A 136 -17.49 10.72 -14.77
N SER A 137 -18.73 10.32 -15.07
CA SER A 137 -19.06 8.92 -15.32
C SER A 137 -18.24 8.35 -16.49
N ASN A 138 -17.91 7.05 -16.41
CA ASN A 138 -17.21 6.29 -17.45
C ASN A 138 -15.75 6.68 -17.76
N LEU A 139 -15.13 7.56 -16.97
CA LEU A 139 -13.69 7.85 -17.10
C LEU A 139 -12.81 6.91 -16.27
N LEU A 140 -13.30 6.49 -15.10
CA LEU A 140 -12.54 5.65 -14.18
C LEU A 140 -12.69 4.17 -14.54
N PHE A 141 -11.57 3.47 -14.66
CA PHE A 141 -11.53 2.01 -14.85
C PHE A 141 -11.54 1.32 -13.48
N THR A 142 -12.71 0.89 -13.04
CA THR A 142 -12.85 0.06 -11.84
C THR A 142 -12.87 -1.43 -12.22
N SER A 143 -12.51 -2.32 -11.29
CA SER A 143 -12.80 -3.74 -11.47
C SER A 143 -14.31 -3.94 -11.67
N ALA A 144 -14.70 -4.89 -12.52
CA ALA A 144 -16.10 -5.12 -12.92
C ALA A 144 -17.04 -5.49 -11.75
N SER A 145 -16.48 -5.87 -10.60
CA SER A 145 -17.20 -6.29 -9.40
C SER A 145 -17.67 -5.13 -8.52
N GLY A 146 -17.18 -3.90 -8.74
CA GLY A 146 -17.47 -2.78 -7.83
C GLY A 146 -16.89 -2.99 -6.43
N GLU A 147 -15.80 -3.75 -6.34
CA GLU A 147 -15.10 -4.04 -5.08
C GLU A 147 -14.66 -2.77 -4.36
N LEU A 148 -15.04 -2.68 -3.09
CA LEU A 148 -14.66 -1.60 -2.21
C LEU A 148 -13.79 -2.12 -1.08
N TRP A 149 -12.90 -1.26 -0.64
CA TRP A 149 -11.81 -1.62 0.23
C TRP A 149 -11.91 -0.87 1.56
N LYS A 150 -11.61 -1.59 2.65
CA LYS A 150 -11.43 -1.02 3.98
C LYS A 150 -9.96 -0.86 4.26
N MET A 151 -9.61 0.29 4.85
CA MET A 151 -8.23 0.57 5.23
C MET A 151 -7.96 0.08 6.64
N VAL A 152 -6.82 -0.58 6.82
CA VAL A 152 -6.15 -0.78 8.09
C VAL A 152 -4.91 0.08 8.07
N ARG A 153 -4.89 1.13 8.88
CA ARG A 153 -3.73 2.00 9.09
C ARG A 153 -2.86 1.42 10.21
N ILE A 154 -1.57 1.31 9.93
CA ILE A 154 -0.57 0.71 10.80
C ILE A 154 0.38 1.78 11.32
N GLY A 155 0.61 1.76 12.63
CA GLY A 155 1.52 2.67 13.33
C GLY A 155 0.78 3.72 14.15
N GLY A 156 1.16 3.84 15.42
CA GLY A 156 0.66 4.89 16.34
C GLY A 156 1.57 6.11 16.39
N GLN A 157 2.81 5.96 15.90
CA GLN A 157 3.82 6.98 15.73
C GLN A 157 4.49 6.78 14.36
N PRO A 158 5.22 7.77 13.82
CA PRO A 158 5.94 7.61 12.56
C PRO A 158 6.88 6.39 12.60
N LEU A 159 6.71 5.46 11.66
CA LEU A 159 7.43 4.19 11.60
C LEU A 159 8.92 4.36 11.26
N GLY A 160 9.27 5.44 10.54
CA GLY A 160 10.61 5.62 10.00
C GLY A 160 10.91 4.65 8.85
N PHE A 161 12.19 4.45 8.55
CA PHE A 161 12.65 3.68 7.38
C PHE A 161 13.67 2.58 7.70
N ASP A 162 13.99 2.38 8.98
CA ASP A 162 15.00 1.41 9.43
C ASP A 162 14.39 0.18 10.08
N GLU A 163 13.13 0.26 10.55
CA GLU A 163 12.43 -0.87 11.13
C GLU A 163 11.98 -1.84 10.04
N CYS A 164 12.50 -3.07 10.10
CA CYS A 164 12.10 -4.16 9.20
C CYS A 164 10.92 -4.94 9.77
N GLY A 165 10.17 -5.65 8.92
CA GLY A 165 9.19 -6.66 9.34
C GLY A 165 7.77 -6.14 9.63
N ILE A 166 7.54 -4.82 9.57
CA ILE A 166 6.19 -4.23 9.71
C ILE A 166 5.24 -4.78 8.66
N VAL A 167 5.66 -4.80 7.39
CA VAL A 167 4.86 -5.36 6.28
C VAL A 167 4.58 -6.84 6.51
N ALA A 168 5.60 -7.62 6.91
CA ALA A 168 5.46 -9.06 7.17
C ALA A 168 4.47 -9.36 8.30
N GLN A 169 4.45 -8.55 9.36
CA GLN A 169 3.48 -8.69 10.47
C GLN A 169 2.01 -8.57 10.00
N ILE A 170 1.77 -7.89 8.88
CA ILE A 170 0.44 -7.72 8.30
C ILE A 170 0.19 -8.73 7.19
N SER A 171 1.14 -8.92 6.28
CA SER A 171 0.96 -9.77 5.10
C SER A 171 0.92 -11.26 5.45
N GLU A 172 1.71 -11.73 6.43
CA GLU A 172 1.71 -13.15 6.86
C GLU A 172 0.32 -13.62 7.33
N PRO A 173 -0.36 -12.97 8.31
CA PRO A 173 -1.67 -13.41 8.77
C PRO A 173 -2.77 -13.24 7.70
N LEU A 174 -2.66 -12.24 6.83
CA LEU A 174 -3.60 -12.07 5.71
C LEU A 174 -3.46 -13.19 4.68
N ALA A 175 -2.23 -13.54 4.32
CA ALA A 175 -1.96 -14.67 3.43
C ALA A 175 -2.42 -16.01 4.03
N ALA A 176 -2.21 -16.22 5.34
CA ALA A 176 -2.70 -17.42 6.03
C ALA A 176 -4.23 -17.53 6.04
N ALA A 177 -4.94 -16.40 5.97
CA ALA A 177 -6.39 -16.33 5.89
C ALA A 177 -6.92 -16.24 4.45
N ASP A 178 -6.05 -16.31 3.44
CA ASP A 178 -6.38 -16.14 2.01
C ASP A 178 -7.11 -14.82 1.71
N ILE A 179 -6.68 -13.73 2.36
CA ILE A 179 -7.27 -12.40 2.20
C ILE A 179 -6.34 -11.55 1.32
N PRO A 180 -6.78 -11.09 0.14
CA PRO A 180 -5.99 -10.21 -0.69
C PRO A 180 -5.89 -8.83 -0.04
N ALA A 181 -4.78 -8.12 -0.29
CA ALA A 181 -4.60 -6.77 0.21
C ALA A 181 -3.69 -5.94 -0.71
N TYR A 182 -4.05 -4.67 -0.89
CA TYR A 182 -3.10 -3.66 -1.36
C TYR A 182 -2.38 -3.06 -0.15
N TYR A 183 -1.13 -2.67 -0.33
CA TYR A 183 -0.29 -2.10 0.72
C TYR A 183 0.45 -0.85 0.23
N ILE A 184 0.16 0.29 0.88
CA ILE A 184 0.76 1.59 0.56
C ILE A 184 1.48 2.14 1.80
N SER A 185 2.80 2.21 1.69
CA SER A 185 3.65 2.89 2.67
C SER A 185 3.73 4.39 2.35
N THR A 186 3.48 5.21 3.37
CA THR A 186 3.71 6.66 3.32
C THR A 186 4.94 7.03 4.12
N PHE A 187 5.27 8.32 4.19
CA PHE A 187 6.41 8.79 4.99
C PHE A 187 6.30 8.44 6.49
N LYS A 188 5.08 8.37 7.03
CA LYS A 188 4.86 8.17 8.48
C LYS A 188 4.23 6.84 8.82
N PHE A 189 3.29 6.38 8.00
CA PHE A 189 2.43 5.25 8.32
C PHE A 189 2.30 4.32 7.14
N ASP A 190 1.99 3.08 7.44
CA ASP A 190 1.63 2.07 6.47
C ASP A 190 0.11 1.90 6.43
N HIS A 191 -0.40 1.52 5.25
CA HIS A 191 -1.83 1.37 5.00
C HIS A 191 -2.06 0.09 4.20
N ALA A 192 -2.80 -0.85 4.77
CA ALA A 192 -3.30 -2.01 4.06
C ALA A 192 -4.77 -1.76 3.65
N LEU A 193 -5.12 -2.05 2.42
CA LEU A 193 -6.50 -2.03 1.93
C LEU A 193 -6.93 -3.48 1.74
N VAL A 194 -7.99 -3.89 2.41
CA VAL A 194 -8.57 -5.24 2.37
C VAL A 194 -10.01 -5.18 1.88
N PRO A 195 -10.57 -6.25 1.30
CA PRO A 195 -11.95 -6.26 0.87
C PRO A 195 -12.89 -5.92 2.04
N GLU A 196 -13.91 -5.11 1.77
CA GLU A 196 -14.82 -4.62 2.80
C GLU A 196 -15.53 -5.76 3.56
N GLU A 197 -15.91 -6.82 2.84
CA GLU A 197 -16.54 -8.03 3.37
C GLU A 197 -15.62 -8.78 4.35
N ASN A 198 -14.30 -8.65 4.20
CA ASN A 198 -13.32 -9.36 5.02
C ASN A 198 -12.85 -8.57 6.26
N ILE A 199 -13.29 -7.32 6.46
CA ILE A 199 -12.73 -6.44 7.52
C ILE A 199 -12.78 -7.05 8.93
N ASN A 200 -13.86 -7.75 9.27
CA ASN A 200 -14.00 -8.40 10.58
C ASN A 200 -13.01 -9.57 10.72
N GLY A 201 -12.83 -10.36 9.66
CA GLY A 201 -11.85 -11.45 9.60
C GLY A 201 -10.42 -10.92 9.71
N VAL A 202 -10.12 -9.80 9.04
CA VAL A 202 -8.82 -9.13 9.10
C VAL A 202 -8.52 -8.63 10.51
N ILE A 203 -9.46 -7.93 11.16
CA ILE A 203 -9.27 -7.46 12.54
C ILE A 203 -9.06 -8.65 13.48
N GLY A 204 -9.79 -9.76 13.28
CA GLY A 204 -9.60 -10.99 14.04
C GLY A 204 -8.21 -11.60 13.84
N ALA A 205 -7.81 -11.83 12.59
CA ALA A 205 -6.51 -12.43 12.25
C ALA A 205 -5.34 -11.59 12.76
N LEU A 206 -5.41 -10.26 12.62
CA LEU A 206 -4.39 -9.35 13.09
C LEU A 206 -4.32 -9.31 14.63
N LYS A 207 -5.47 -9.36 15.34
CA LYS A 207 -5.49 -9.44 16.81
C LYS A 207 -4.96 -10.77 17.35
N VAL A 208 -5.31 -11.89 16.74
CA VAL A 208 -4.80 -13.23 17.13
C VAL A 208 -3.29 -13.30 16.93
N SER A 209 -2.78 -12.77 15.80
CA SER A 209 -1.33 -12.68 15.55
C SER A 209 -0.60 -11.81 16.58
N GLN A 210 -1.27 -10.82 17.20
CA GLN A 210 -0.71 -10.03 18.29
C GLN A 210 -0.74 -10.77 19.64
N ALA A 211 -1.77 -11.59 19.89
CA ALA A 211 -1.98 -12.32 21.14
C ALA A 211 -1.11 -13.58 21.25
N GLU A 212 -0.93 -14.35 20.18
CA GLU A 212 -0.07 -15.55 20.16
C GLU A 212 1.44 -15.26 20.32
N LYS A 213 1.81 -13.97 20.37
CA LYS A 213 3.19 -13.50 20.42
C LYS A 213 3.56 -12.83 21.74
N HIS A 214 2.66 -12.86 22.74
CA HIS A 214 2.91 -12.44 24.13
C HIS A 214 3.08 -13.64 25.05
#